data_AF-A0A139AKS3-F1
#
_entry.id   AF-A0A139AKS3-F1
#
_cell.length_a   1.000
_cell.length_b   1.000
_cell.length_c   1.000
_cell.angle_alpha   90.00
_cell.angle_beta   90.00
_cell.angle_gamma   90.00
#
_symmetry.space_group_name_H-M   'P 1'
#
loop_
_entity.id
_entity.type
_entity.pdbx_description
1 polymer ?
#
loop_
_entity_poly.entity_id
_entity_poly.type
_entity_poly.pdbx_seq_one_letter_code
_entity_poly.pdbx_strand_id
1 'polypeptide(L)'
;MEPKQTPENAPRLFDLVKPKDPKFAPAFYSVLNDTIVATDLEQANRLAFGGEKRWRVVTFDGQLIDTTGTMSGGGTKVARGLMVQKFKSNDVTEADVVKIEKQKLELEAEMKEVVAERKRLDKAVEELLGQASTLEMSIEKVKMEKSSLEVQIAEIMKQVSALGGTRPDSGDLARMKQLETSISKLEKEFAALRKPCEEVEGAITDLQNKILEVGGTKLRSQSSRLEDVVVKIESTSDKITQTTVAKKAAEKSMDKTLKANQASAKELEETETQLAALMKEIETKMEAGLAVKRKADRAQEILDSQKEKLEELSAQQKERHTVMQNLRRIEVDLNNKMDDLKREVQVKKKELVSWTSEVTKLTLQKFGFSDEEDEEELPAFSEEELAEFDVKELQRTMAAIEAKLNKAQPNLNVLQEYKEREEEYFNRVREMDEATKRRDDAKAEYEGLRKRRLEEFMKGFTAISNKLKEMYQVGFGSRHVELVPFFHACYILTGRTSVSR
;
A
#
# COMPACT_ATOMS: atom_id res chain seq x y z
N MET A 1 -5.61 -19.19 -23.88
CA MET A 1 -5.13 -19.29 -22.49
C MET A 1 -5.08 -20.77 -22.18
N GLU A 2 -3.95 -21.41 -22.43
CA GLU A 2 -3.78 -22.86 -22.26
C GLU A 2 -3.19 -23.17 -20.87
N PRO A 3 -3.44 -24.38 -20.32
CA PRO A 3 -2.86 -24.81 -19.05
C PRO A 3 -1.33 -24.70 -19.10
N LYS A 4 -0.76 -24.07 -18.07
CA LYS A 4 0.70 -23.92 -17.93
C LYS A 4 1.22 -24.97 -16.95
N GLN A 5 2.46 -25.41 -17.17
CA GLN A 5 3.14 -26.26 -16.21
C GLN A 5 3.43 -25.48 -14.91
N THR A 6 2.91 -25.96 -13.80
CA THR A 6 3.10 -25.40 -12.46
C THR A 6 4.10 -26.23 -11.65
N PRO A 7 4.84 -25.62 -10.71
CA PRO A 7 5.70 -26.36 -9.79
C PRO A 7 4.90 -27.39 -8.97
N GLU A 8 5.52 -28.54 -8.68
CA GLU A 8 4.89 -29.69 -7.99
C GLU A 8 3.58 -30.19 -8.63
N ASN A 9 3.27 -29.84 -9.89
CA ASN A 9 1.98 -30.09 -10.55
C ASN A 9 0.78 -29.55 -9.74
N ALA A 10 0.99 -28.49 -8.95
CA ALA A 10 -0.06 -27.89 -8.14
C ALA A 10 -1.13 -27.23 -9.04
N PRO A 11 -2.43 -27.42 -8.76
CA PRO A 11 -3.48 -26.91 -9.61
C PRO A 11 -3.51 -25.38 -9.57
N ARG A 12 -3.65 -24.78 -10.75
CA ARG A 12 -3.84 -23.34 -10.89
C ARG A 12 -5.31 -22.99 -10.69
N LEU A 13 -5.59 -22.01 -9.84
CA LEU A 13 -6.95 -21.60 -9.49
C LEU A 13 -7.78 -21.18 -10.71
N PHE A 14 -7.18 -20.51 -11.69
CA PHE A 14 -7.84 -20.12 -12.93
C PHE A 14 -8.34 -21.33 -13.74
N ASP A 15 -7.55 -22.41 -13.82
CA ASP A 15 -7.88 -23.59 -14.62
C ASP A 15 -9.03 -24.41 -13.98
N LEU A 16 -9.28 -24.20 -12.69
CA LEU A 16 -10.41 -24.79 -11.95
C LEU A 16 -11.73 -24.03 -12.19
N VAL A 17 -11.67 -22.78 -12.67
CA VAL A 17 -12.86 -21.96 -12.92
C VAL A 17 -13.44 -22.28 -14.30
N LYS A 18 -14.69 -22.73 -14.33
CA LYS A 18 -15.45 -22.97 -15.58
C LYS A 18 -16.43 -21.80 -15.81
N PRO A 19 -16.07 -20.77 -16.60
CA PRO A 19 -16.97 -19.67 -16.88
C PRO A 19 -18.19 -20.16 -17.69
N LYS A 20 -19.39 -19.68 -17.35
CA LYS A 20 -20.62 -20.00 -18.10
C LYS A 20 -20.55 -19.57 -19.57
N ASP A 21 -19.87 -18.46 -19.82
CA ASP A 21 -19.71 -17.88 -21.14
C ASP A 21 -18.20 -17.62 -21.37
N PRO A 22 -17.55 -18.29 -22.34
CA PRO A 22 -16.10 -18.24 -22.55
C PRO A 22 -15.54 -16.82 -22.77
N LYS A 23 -16.37 -15.88 -23.24
CA LYS A 23 -15.98 -14.48 -23.44
C LYS A 23 -15.47 -13.79 -22.16
N PHE A 24 -15.86 -14.28 -20.98
CA PHE A 24 -15.43 -13.73 -19.69
C PHE A 24 -14.14 -14.36 -19.16
N ALA A 25 -13.59 -15.39 -19.81
CA ALA A 25 -12.33 -16.01 -19.38
C ALA A 25 -11.17 -15.00 -19.22
N PRO A 26 -11.00 -13.98 -20.09
CA PRO A 26 -9.96 -12.96 -19.90
C PRO A 26 -10.15 -12.12 -18.63
N ALA A 27 -11.40 -11.84 -18.24
CA ALA A 27 -11.69 -11.09 -17.02
C ALA A 27 -11.35 -11.90 -15.75
N PHE A 28 -11.66 -13.20 -15.73
CA PHE A 28 -11.25 -14.10 -14.64
C PHE A 28 -9.73 -14.21 -14.54
N TYR A 29 -9.03 -14.25 -15.69
CA TYR A 29 -7.57 -14.28 -15.72
C TYR A 29 -6.96 -13.00 -15.14
N SER A 30 -7.52 -11.83 -15.44
CA SER A 30 -7.04 -10.54 -14.91
C SER A 30 -7.06 -10.49 -13.37
N VAL A 31 -8.04 -11.12 -12.74
CA VAL A 31 -8.20 -11.15 -11.26
C VAL A 31 -7.40 -12.29 -10.63
N LEU A 32 -7.53 -13.51 -11.16
CA LEU A 32 -6.93 -14.71 -10.57
C LEU A 32 -5.46 -14.89 -10.96
N ASN A 33 -5.03 -14.34 -12.09
CA ASN A 33 -3.67 -14.44 -12.62
C ASN A 33 -3.11 -15.88 -12.55
N ASP A 34 -1.82 -16.02 -12.33
CA ASP A 34 -1.11 -17.29 -12.12
C ASP A 34 -1.21 -17.73 -10.64
N THR A 35 -2.40 -17.67 -10.01
CA THR A 35 -2.56 -18.12 -8.60
C THR A 35 -2.60 -19.64 -8.51
N ILE A 36 -1.70 -20.21 -7.72
CA ILE A 36 -1.58 -21.65 -7.45
C ILE A 36 -2.32 -21.99 -6.14
N VAL A 37 -2.92 -23.17 -6.08
CA VAL A 37 -3.56 -23.68 -4.87
C VAL A 37 -2.64 -24.71 -4.20
N ALA A 38 -2.35 -24.50 -2.92
CA ALA A 38 -1.59 -25.39 -2.06
C ALA A 38 -2.48 -26.06 -1.00
N THR A 39 -2.08 -27.21 -0.49
CA THR A 39 -2.79 -27.91 0.59
C THR A 39 -2.56 -27.23 1.94
N ASP A 40 -1.32 -26.85 2.22
CA ASP A 40 -0.87 -26.33 3.51
C ASP A 40 0.15 -25.19 3.34
N LEU A 41 0.51 -24.54 4.45
CA LEU A 41 1.43 -23.41 4.47
C LEU A 41 2.87 -23.81 4.09
N GLU A 42 3.28 -25.03 4.39
CA GLU A 42 4.63 -25.51 4.06
C GLU A 42 4.79 -25.68 2.55
N GLN A 43 3.80 -26.29 1.90
CA GLN A 43 3.70 -26.38 0.45
C GLN A 43 3.57 -24.99 -0.17
N ALA A 44 2.75 -24.10 0.42
CA ALA A 44 2.64 -22.74 -0.09
C ALA A 44 3.98 -21.99 -0.10
N ASN A 45 4.78 -22.15 0.95
CA ASN A 45 6.13 -21.57 1.03
C ASN A 45 7.08 -22.15 -0.03
N ARG A 46 7.09 -23.47 -0.22
CA ARG A 46 7.91 -24.11 -1.27
C ARG A 46 7.51 -23.64 -2.67
N LEU A 47 6.21 -23.52 -2.95
CA LEU A 47 5.70 -23.07 -4.24
C LEU A 47 5.95 -21.57 -4.48
N ALA A 48 5.86 -20.74 -3.44
CA ALA A 48 6.05 -19.29 -3.56
C ALA A 48 7.53 -18.90 -3.71
N PHE A 49 8.45 -19.59 -3.02
CA PHE A 49 9.87 -19.21 -2.93
C PHE A 49 10.87 -20.24 -3.48
N GLY A 50 10.46 -21.46 -3.82
CA GLY A 50 11.36 -22.58 -4.16
C GLY A 50 11.78 -22.69 -5.63
N GLY A 51 11.31 -21.81 -6.52
CA GLY A 51 11.65 -21.82 -7.94
C GLY A 51 12.23 -20.48 -8.43
N GLU A 52 12.61 -20.43 -9.71
CA GLU A 52 13.16 -19.22 -10.35
C GLU A 52 12.11 -18.09 -10.47
N LYS A 53 10.83 -18.45 -10.56
CA LYS A 53 9.69 -17.54 -10.58
C LYS A 53 8.92 -17.62 -9.26
N ARG A 54 8.59 -16.45 -8.67
CA ARG A 54 7.68 -16.36 -7.53
C ARG A 54 6.23 -16.51 -7.98
N TRP A 55 5.49 -17.38 -7.31
CA TRP A 55 4.07 -17.61 -7.58
C TRP A 55 3.20 -17.03 -6.46
N ARG A 56 2.02 -16.54 -6.82
CA ARG A 56 0.97 -16.22 -5.85
C ARG A 56 0.31 -17.54 -5.43
N VAL A 57 0.32 -17.86 -4.14
CA VAL A 57 -0.16 -19.17 -3.66
C VAL A 57 -1.22 -18.99 -2.59
N VAL A 58 -2.31 -19.74 -2.69
CA VAL A 58 -3.38 -19.77 -1.68
C VAL A 58 -3.53 -21.19 -1.11
N THR A 59 -3.63 -21.32 0.21
CA THR A 59 -3.89 -22.62 0.87
C THR A 59 -5.39 -22.93 0.93
N PHE A 60 -5.76 -24.19 1.18
CA PHE A 60 -7.16 -24.55 1.43
C PHE A 60 -7.77 -23.85 2.65
N ASP A 61 -6.95 -23.50 3.63
CA ASP A 61 -7.37 -22.77 4.83
C ASP A 61 -7.52 -21.25 4.60
N GLY A 62 -7.24 -20.77 3.37
CA GLY A 62 -7.43 -19.38 2.99
C GLY A 62 -6.24 -18.47 3.31
N GLN A 63 -5.07 -19.05 3.59
CA GLN A 63 -3.83 -18.29 3.74
C GLN A 63 -3.31 -17.94 2.35
N LEU A 64 -2.87 -16.70 2.14
CA LEU A 64 -2.39 -16.22 0.84
C LEU A 64 -0.95 -15.73 0.98
N ILE A 65 -0.08 -16.19 0.09
CA ILE A 65 1.25 -15.66 -0.12
C ILE A 65 1.23 -14.93 -1.47
N ASP A 66 1.40 -13.62 -1.44
CA ASP A 66 1.44 -12.79 -2.64
C ASP A 66 2.85 -12.72 -3.25
N THR A 67 2.97 -12.38 -4.53
CA THR A 67 4.25 -12.30 -5.24
C THR A 67 5.20 -11.24 -4.67
N THR A 68 4.63 -10.23 -4.02
CA THR A 68 5.34 -9.17 -3.27
C THR A 68 5.99 -9.68 -1.99
N GLY A 69 5.66 -10.88 -1.53
CA GLY A 69 6.10 -11.46 -0.27
C GLY A 69 5.17 -11.18 0.92
N THR A 70 4.04 -10.51 0.70
CA THR A 70 3.01 -10.34 1.73
C THR A 70 2.33 -11.68 2.00
N MET A 71 2.34 -12.12 3.27
CA MET A 71 1.62 -13.32 3.72
C MET A 71 0.40 -12.90 4.55
N SER A 72 -0.81 -13.20 4.08
CA SER A 72 -2.02 -13.07 4.89
C SER A 72 -2.35 -14.41 5.54
N GLY A 73 -1.96 -14.57 6.81
CA GLY A 73 -2.11 -15.82 7.57
C GLY A 73 -2.61 -15.67 9.00
N GLY A 74 -3.17 -14.51 9.37
CA GLY A 74 -3.65 -14.25 10.74
C GLY A 74 -5.14 -13.95 10.80
N GLY A 75 -5.91 -14.82 11.45
CA GLY A 75 -7.32 -14.58 11.81
C GLY A 75 -8.22 -15.80 11.67
N THR A 76 -9.33 -15.82 12.41
CA THR A 76 -10.39 -16.84 12.31
C THR A 76 -11.39 -16.56 11.18
N LYS A 77 -11.28 -15.40 10.52
CA LYS A 77 -12.23 -14.95 9.50
C LYS A 77 -11.75 -15.36 8.11
N VAL A 78 -12.36 -16.40 7.57
CA VAL A 78 -12.18 -16.84 6.18
C VAL A 78 -13.34 -16.37 5.31
N ALA A 79 -13.05 -15.76 4.17
CA ALA A 79 -14.07 -15.37 3.21
C ALA A 79 -14.59 -16.62 2.47
N ARG A 80 -15.80 -17.07 2.81
CA ARG A 80 -16.49 -18.19 2.16
C ARG A 80 -17.74 -17.67 1.44
N GLY A 81 -18.14 -18.32 0.35
CA GLY A 81 -19.45 -18.05 -0.28
C GLY A 81 -19.43 -17.20 -1.57
N LEU A 82 -18.27 -16.70 -2.00
CA LEU A 82 -18.18 -15.80 -3.18
C LEU A 82 -18.40 -16.51 -4.53
N MET A 83 -18.29 -17.84 -4.59
CA MET A 83 -18.48 -18.65 -5.79
C MET A 83 -19.44 -19.83 -5.53
N VAL A 84 -20.66 -19.56 -5.04
CA VAL A 84 -21.68 -20.59 -4.78
C VAL A 84 -22.94 -20.31 -5.60
N GLN A 85 -23.57 -21.35 -6.17
CA GLN A 85 -24.81 -21.21 -6.94
C GLN A 85 -26.05 -20.82 -6.10
N LYS A 86 -25.98 -20.93 -4.78
CA LYS A 86 -27.02 -20.50 -3.83
C LYS A 86 -26.35 -19.75 -2.69
N PHE A 87 -26.67 -18.45 -2.55
CA PHE A 87 -26.22 -17.63 -1.43
C PHE A 87 -26.90 -18.13 -0.14
N LYS A 88 -26.11 -18.62 0.80
CA LYS A 88 -26.51 -18.63 2.22
C LYS A 88 -25.93 -17.35 2.81
N SER A 89 -26.79 -16.37 3.06
CA SER A 89 -26.41 -15.16 3.79
C SER A 89 -26.09 -15.55 5.23
N ASN A 90 -24.83 -15.37 5.61
CA ASN A 90 -24.41 -15.31 7.02
C ASN A 90 -24.50 -13.84 7.49
N ASP A 91 -25.56 -13.16 7.07
CA ASP A 91 -25.72 -11.73 7.31
C ASP A 91 -26.26 -11.56 8.73
N VAL A 92 -25.46 -10.90 9.56
CA VAL A 92 -25.91 -10.38 10.87
C VAL A 92 -27.04 -9.41 10.56
N THR A 93 -28.23 -9.68 11.09
CA THR A 93 -29.39 -8.83 10.83
C THR A 93 -29.29 -7.53 11.64
N GLU A 94 -29.92 -6.47 11.18
CA GLU A 94 -29.98 -5.20 11.91
C GLU A 94 -30.57 -5.38 13.32
N ALA A 95 -31.51 -6.32 13.47
CA ALA A 95 -32.07 -6.72 14.77
C ALA A 95 -31.03 -7.37 15.69
N ASP A 96 -30.10 -8.17 15.15
CA ASP A 96 -29.02 -8.76 15.94
C ASP A 96 -28.02 -7.69 16.41
N VAL A 97 -27.74 -6.68 15.58
CA VAL A 97 -26.88 -5.55 15.95
C VAL A 97 -27.50 -4.76 17.10
N VAL A 98 -28.77 -4.38 16.99
CA VAL A 98 -29.50 -3.65 18.05
C VAL A 98 -29.56 -4.45 19.35
N LYS A 99 -29.74 -5.77 19.26
CA LYS A 99 -29.73 -6.66 20.43
C LYS A 99 -28.36 -6.69 21.10
N ILE A 100 -27.28 -6.79 20.32
CA ILE A 100 -25.90 -6.79 20.83
C ILE A 100 -25.57 -5.43 21.46
N GLU A 101 -25.99 -4.32 20.86
CA GLU A 101 -25.79 -2.98 21.42
C GLU A 101 -26.53 -2.79 22.75
N LYS A 102 -27.77 -3.28 22.84
CA LYS A 102 -28.53 -3.27 24.10
C LYS A 102 -27.82 -4.09 25.18
N GLN A 103 -27.40 -5.31 24.86
CA GLN A 103 -26.66 -6.17 25.80
C GLN A 103 -25.33 -5.53 26.23
N LYS A 104 -24.63 -4.86 25.30
CA LYS A 104 -23.41 -4.10 25.62
C LYS A 104 -23.70 -2.99 26.63
N LEU A 105 -24.76 -2.20 26.43
CA LEU A 105 -25.12 -1.11 27.35
C LEU A 105 -25.52 -1.63 28.74
N GLU A 106 -26.26 -2.73 28.80
CA GLU A 106 -26.62 -3.39 30.07
C GLU A 106 -25.37 -3.89 30.81
N LEU A 107 -24.47 -4.57 30.11
CA LEU A 107 -23.20 -5.05 30.68
C LEU A 107 -22.27 -3.90 31.08
N GLU A 108 -22.23 -2.79 30.34
CA GLU A 108 -21.45 -1.61 30.71
C GLU A 108 -22.01 -0.91 31.96
N ALA A 109 -23.33 -0.91 32.14
CA ALA A 109 -23.97 -0.39 33.35
C ALA A 109 -23.65 -1.28 34.56
N GLU A 110 -23.78 -2.60 34.42
CA GLU A 110 -23.44 -3.56 35.47
C GLU A 110 -21.94 -3.49 35.84
N MET A 111 -21.06 -3.36 34.83
CA MET A 111 -19.63 -3.18 35.06
C MET A 111 -19.34 -1.91 35.87
N LYS A 112 -20.03 -0.79 35.60
CA LYS A 112 -19.87 0.45 36.36
C LYS A 112 -20.29 0.29 37.82
N GLU A 113 -21.40 -0.40 38.08
CA GLU A 113 -21.85 -0.69 39.44
C GLU A 113 -20.85 -1.58 40.20
N VAL A 114 -20.38 -2.66 39.57
CA VAL A 114 -19.39 -3.57 40.17
C VAL A 114 -18.07 -2.84 40.44
N VAL A 115 -17.62 -1.97 39.55
CA VAL A 115 -16.40 -1.16 39.76
C VAL A 115 -16.58 -0.16 40.90
N ALA A 116 -17.76 0.46 41.02
CA ALA A 116 -18.05 1.37 42.13
C ALA A 116 -18.07 0.62 43.46
N GLU A 117 -18.70 -0.55 43.53
CA GLU A 117 -18.74 -1.37 44.73
C GLU A 117 -17.37 -1.92 45.11
N ARG A 118 -16.57 -2.37 44.13
CA ARG A 118 -15.17 -2.75 44.36
C ARG A 118 -14.38 -1.60 44.98
N LYS A 119 -14.50 -0.39 44.44
CA LYS A 119 -13.79 0.79 44.98
C LYS A 119 -14.22 1.12 46.41
N ARG A 120 -15.49 0.89 46.75
CA ARG A 120 -16.00 1.05 48.12
C ARG A 120 -15.43 -0.01 49.05
N LEU A 121 -15.38 -1.27 48.62
CA LEU A 121 -14.81 -2.37 49.39
C LEU A 121 -13.29 -2.20 49.58
N ASP A 122 -12.55 -1.79 48.55
CA ASP A 122 -11.11 -1.54 48.64
C ASP A 122 -10.80 -0.46 49.70
N LYS A 123 -11.59 0.63 49.75
CA LYS A 123 -11.48 1.65 50.81
C LYS A 123 -11.78 1.09 52.20
N ALA A 124 -12.80 0.24 52.33
CA ALA A 124 -13.14 -0.37 53.61
C ALA A 124 -12.02 -1.32 54.09
N VAL A 125 -11.36 -2.02 53.17
CA VAL A 125 -10.19 -2.87 53.49
C VAL A 125 -9.00 -2.02 53.95
N GLU A 126 -8.70 -0.91 53.26
CA GLU A 126 -7.63 0.02 53.69
C GLU A 126 -7.89 0.58 55.10
N GLU A 127 -9.13 0.98 55.39
CA GLU A 127 -9.51 1.49 56.71
C GLU A 127 -9.39 0.41 57.80
N LEU A 128 -9.87 -0.81 57.52
CA LEU A 128 -9.75 -1.94 58.44
C LEU A 128 -8.30 -2.36 58.69
N LEU A 129 -7.43 -2.32 57.66
CA LEU A 129 -6.01 -2.60 57.83
C LEU A 129 -5.31 -1.53 58.69
N GLY A 130 -5.68 -0.25 58.53
CA GLY A 130 -5.20 0.82 59.39
C GLY A 130 -5.62 0.65 60.85
N GLN A 131 -6.88 0.25 61.09
CA GLN A 131 -7.38 -0.08 62.42
C GLN A 131 -6.66 -1.30 63.02
N ALA A 132 -6.44 -2.36 62.24
CA ALA A 132 -5.72 -3.56 62.68
C ALA A 132 -4.30 -3.22 63.16
N SER A 133 -3.55 -2.44 62.37
CA SER A 133 -2.19 -2.00 62.74
C SER A 133 -2.18 -1.19 64.06
N THR A 134 -3.15 -0.29 64.22
CA THR A 134 -3.28 0.51 65.46
C THR A 134 -3.60 -0.37 66.68
N LEU A 135 -4.45 -1.37 66.50
CA LEU A 135 -4.77 -2.36 67.54
C LEU A 135 -3.57 -3.25 67.87
N GLU A 136 -2.80 -3.70 66.87
CA GLU A 136 -1.57 -4.48 67.09
C GLU A 136 -0.54 -3.71 67.90
N MET A 137 -0.30 -2.43 67.58
CA MET A 137 0.57 -1.56 68.40
C MET A 137 0.06 -1.42 69.83
N SER A 138 -1.25 -1.28 69.99
CA SER A 138 -1.88 -1.17 71.32
C SER A 138 -1.74 -2.46 72.12
N ILE A 139 -1.88 -3.61 71.48
CA ILE A 139 -1.67 -4.93 72.09
C ILE A 139 -0.22 -5.07 72.56
N GLU A 140 0.76 -4.72 71.72
CA GLU A 140 2.17 -4.86 72.11
C GLU A 140 2.54 -3.91 73.25
N LYS A 141 1.98 -2.68 73.25
CA LYS A 141 2.12 -1.75 74.38
C LYS A 141 1.57 -2.35 75.68
N VAL A 142 0.33 -2.85 75.68
CA VAL A 142 -0.30 -3.45 76.86
C VAL A 142 0.47 -4.70 77.32
N LYS A 143 1.03 -5.47 76.40
CA LYS A 143 1.87 -6.63 76.70
C LYS A 143 3.19 -6.24 77.39
N MET A 144 3.84 -5.18 76.92
CA MET A 144 5.03 -4.62 77.60
C MET A 144 4.69 -4.09 79.00
N GLU A 145 3.58 -3.37 79.14
CA GLU A 145 3.10 -2.89 80.45
C GLU A 145 2.81 -4.06 81.40
N LYS A 146 2.12 -5.10 80.91
CA LYS A 146 1.86 -6.32 81.68
C LYS A 146 3.17 -6.97 82.15
N SER A 147 4.15 -7.16 81.26
CA SER A 147 5.43 -7.77 81.62
C SER A 147 6.19 -6.93 82.66
N SER A 148 6.17 -5.61 82.53
CA SER A 148 6.76 -4.71 83.53
C SER A 148 6.09 -4.86 84.90
N LEU A 149 4.76 -4.91 84.93
CA LEU A 149 3.99 -5.10 86.15
C LEU A 149 4.24 -6.48 86.77
N GLU A 150 4.37 -7.54 85.98
CA GLU A 150 4.71 -8.88 86.47
C GLU A 150 6.08 -8.90 87.17
N VAL A 151 7.09 -8.21 86.62
CA VAL A 151 8.39 -8.06 87.25
C VAL A 151 8.29 -7.28 88.56
N GLN A 152 7.52 -6.19 88.59
CA GLN A 152 7.30 -5.40 89.81
C GLN A 152 6.60 -6.22 90.90
N ILE A 153 5.57 -6.99 90.53
CA ILE A 153 4.86 -7.87 91.46
C ILE A 153 5.81 -8.94 92.02
N ALA A 154 6.64 -9.55 91.18
CA ALA A 154 7.60 -10.55 91.63
C ALA A 154 8.63 -9.97 92.61
N GLU A 155 9.13 -8.77 92.34
CA GLU A 155 10.07 -8.08 93.24
C GLU A 155 9.41 -7.70 94.57
N ILE A 156 8.18 -7.16 94.54
CA ILE A 156 7.42 -6.85 95.76
C ILE A 156 7.14 -8.13 96.55
N MET A 157 6.75 -9.23 95.91
CA MET A 157 6.54 -10.52 96.58
C MET A 157 7.82 -11.03 97.24
N LYS A 158 8.98 -10.87 96.58
CA LYS A 158 10.28 -11.21 97.16
C LYS A 158 10.58 -10.36 98.39
N GLN A 159 10.33 -9.05 98.33
CA GLN A 159 10.48 -8.14 99.47
C GLN A 159 9.56 -8.51 100.63
N VAL A 160 8.28 -8.80 100.35
CA VAL A 160 7.31 -9.25 101.37
C VAL A 160 7.75 -10.58 102.01
N SER A 161 8.26 -11.53 101.21
CA SER A 161 8.77 -12.80 101.74
C SER A 161 10.03 -12.62 102.60
N ALA A 162 10.93 -11.69 102.22
CA ALA A 162 12.10 -11.34 103.01
C ALA A 162 11.72 -10.64 104.32
N LEU A 163 10.65 -9.85 104.32
CA LEU A 163 10.06 -9.22 105.51
C LEU A 163 9.23 -10.21 106.37
N GLY A 164 8.81 -11.34 105.80
CA GLY A 164 8.05 -12.39 106.50
C GLY A 164 8.84 -13.22 107.51
N GLY A 165 10.15 -12.98 107.63
CA GLY A 165 11.05 -13.68 108.55
C GLY A 165 11.11 -13.11 109.98
N THR A 166 10.56 -11.93 110.25
CA THR A 166 10.47 -11.37 111.61
C THR A 166 9.20 -11.85 112.32
N ARG A 167 9.10 -13.16 112.54
CA ARG A 167 8.25 -13.71 113.60
C ARG A 167 9.12 -13.94 114.84
N PRO A 168 8.66 -13.57 116.05
CA PRO A 168 9.46 -13.75 117.26
C PRO A 168 9.84 -15.22 117.42
N ASP A 169 11.13 -15.49 117.60
CA ASP A 169 11.62 -16.86 117.81
C ASP A 169 11.22 -17.38 119.21
N SER A 170 11.51 -18.66 119.51
CA SER A 170 11.19 -19.22 120.83
C SER A 170 11.90 -18.50 121.98
N GLY A 171 13.04 -17.86 121.72
CA GLY A 171 13.76 -16.99 122.64
C GLY A 171 13.05 -15.65 122.84
N ASP A 172 12.51 -15.04 121.78
CA ASP A 172 11.70 -13.82 121.85
C ASP A 172 10.42 -14.04 122.65
N LEU A 173 9.75 -15.19 122.48
CA LEU A 173 8.57 -15.56 123.28
C LEU A 173 8.90 -15.80 124.76
N ALA A 174 10.04 -16.42 125.07
CA ALA A 174 10.51 -16.60 126.44
C ALA A 174 10.90 -15.25 127.08
N ARG A 175 11.57 -14.40 126.30
CA ARG A 175 11.97 -13.05 126.70
C ARG A 175 10.76 -12.13 126.87
N MET A 176 9.72 -12.27 126.05
CA MET A 176 8.43 -11.58 126.22
C MET A 176 7.78 -11.98 127.54
N LYS A 177 7.68 -13.26 127.89
CA LYS A 177 7.12 -13.68 129.20
C LYS A 177 7.96 -13.18 130.38
N GLN A 178 9.28 -13.22 130.26
CA GLN A 178 10.18 -12.69 131.29
C GLN A 178 10.02 -11.17 131.41
N LEU A 179 9.92 -10.46 130.29
CA LEU A 179 9.67 -9.03 130.24
C LEU A 179 8.29 -8.68 130.79
N GLU A 180 7.22 -9.44 130.50
CA GLU A 180 5.89 -9.24 131.08
C GLU A 180 5.91 -9.40 132.61
N THR A 181 6.66 -10.37 133.11
CA THR A 181 6.81 -10.57 134.57
C THR A 181 7.60 -9.41 135.20
N SER A 182 8.68 -8.97 134.53
CA SER A 182 9.46 -7.80 134.94
C SER A 182 8.67 -6.50 134.84
N ILE A 183 7.85 -6.33 133.80
CA ILE A 183 6.95 -5.20 133.60
C ILE A 183 5.93 -5.18 134.73
N SER A 184 5.27 -6.30 135.03
CA SER A 184 4.31 -6.36 136.15
C SER A 184 4.96 -6.04 137.50
N LYS A 185 6.21 -6.48 137.72
CA LYS A 185 6.97 -6.13 138.92
C LYS A 185 7.31 -4.64 138.95
N LEU A 186 7.84 -4.11 137.85
CA LEU A 186 8.19 -2.69 137.69
C LEU A 186 6.95 -1.79 137.76
N GLU A 187 5.79 -2.22 137.27
CA GLU A 187 4.52 -1.50 137.37
C GLU A 187 4.06 -1.40 138.83
N LYS A 188 4.23 -2.47 139.62
CA LYS A 188 3.93 -2.44 141.06
C LYS A 188 4.91 -1.55 141.82
N GLU A 189 6.20 -1.62 141.50
CA GLU A 189 7.22 -0.73 142.06
C GLU A 189 6.98 0.73 141.65
N PHE A 190 6.62 0.98 140.39
CA PHE A 190 6.26 2.29 139.86
C PHE A 190 5.02 2.84 140.55
N ALA A 191 3.97 2.04 140.74
CA ALA A 191 2.78 2.43 141.48
C ALA A 191 3.09 2.75 142.96
N ALA A 192 3.99 2.00 143.59
CA ALA A 192 4.43 2.26 144.97
C ALA A 192 5.28 3.53 145.08
N LEU A 193 6.14 3.81 144.09
CA LEU A 193 6.96 5.01 144.00
C LEU A 193 6.18 6.25 143.55
N ARG A 194 5.05 6.06 142.86
CA ARG A 194 4.21 7.16 142.35
C ARG A 194 3.66 8.03 143.47
N LYS A 195 3.19 7.46 144.58
CA LYS A 195 2.71 8.24 145.73
C LYS A 195 3.79 9.14 146.34
N PRO A 196 4.98 8.61 146.69
CA PRO A 196 6.12 9.44 147.09
C PRO A 196 6.53 10.47 146.03
N CYS A 197 6.53 10.11 144.75
CA CYS A 197 6.82 11.04 143.65
C CYS A 197 5.79 12.17 143.57
N GLU A 198 4.50 11.89 143.72
CA GLU A 198 3.43 12.91 143.75
C GLU A 198 3.58 13.84 144.97
N GLU A 199 3.97 13.33 146.13
CA GLU A 199 4.29 14.15 147.31
C GLU A 199 5.53 15.04 147.07
N VAL A 200 6.56 14.50 146.43
CA VAL A 200 7.79 15.24 146.08
C VAL A 200 7.53 16.26 144.97
N GLU A 201 6.78 15.92 143.91
CA GLU A 201 6.34 16.84 142.85
C GLU A 201 5.45 17.94 143.42
N GLY A 202 4.54 17.60 144.34
CA GLY A 202 3.77 18.57 145.13
C GLY A 202 4.68 19.52 145.89
N ALA A 203 5.66 19.01 146.64
CA ALA A 203 6.62 19.84 147.35
C ALA A 203 7.51 20.69 146.41
N ILE A 204 7.89 20.17 145.24
CA ILE A 204 8.64 20.90 144.21
C ILE A 204 7.79 22.02 143.62
N THR A 205 6.52 21.76 143.29
CA THR A 205 5.61 22.79 142.77
C THR A 205 5.31 23.85 143.83
N ASP A 206 5.14 23.47 145.09
CA ASP A 206 5.01 24.40 146.21
C ASP A 206 6.28 25.25 146.39
N LEU A 207 7.47 24.64 146.28
CA LEU A 207 8.74 25.36 146.31
C LEU A 207 8.90 26.27 145.09
N GLN A 208 8.53 25.83 143.88
CA GLN A 208 8.51 26.66 142.68
C GLN A 208 7.56 27.85 142.84
N ASN A 209 6.38 27.65 143.41
CA ASN A 209 5.43 28.71 143.69
C ASN A 209 5.98 29.69 144.72
N LYS A 210 6.61 29.20 145.81
CA LYS A 210 7.31 30.04 146.79
C LYS A 210 8.49 30.80 146.16
N ILE A 211 9.26 30.18 145.27
CA ILE A 211 10.36 30.82 144.54
C ILE A 211 9.82 31.90 143.59
N LEU A 212 8.71 31.65 142.91
CA LEU A 212 8.02 32.64 142.06
C LEU A 212 7.44 33.79 142.89
N GLU A 213 6.94 33.52 144.10
CA GLU A 213 6.49 34.55 145.05
C GLU A 213 7.66 35.39 145.58
N VAL A 214 8.78 34.76 145.95
CA VAL A 214 10.00 35.44 146.44
C VAL A 214 10.71 36.22 145.33
N GLY A 215 10.74 35.69 144.11
CA GLY A 215 11.32 36.34 142.92
C GLY A 215 10.48 37.51 142.38
N GLY A 216 9.27 37.68 142.91
CA GLY A 216 8.36 38.78 142.60
C GLY A 216 7.96 38.87 141.12
N THR A 217 7.38 40.00 140.76
CA THR A 217 6.93 40.29 139.38
C THR A 217 8.07 40.24 138.35
N LYS A 218 9.31 40.53 138.77
CA LYS A 218 10.49 40.59 137.90
C LYS A 218 10.93 39.21 137.41
N LEU A 219 10.99 38.19 138.28
CA LEU A 219 11.34 36.82 137.86
C LEU A 219 10.27 36.22 136.96
N ARG A 220 8.98 36.39 137.31
CA ARG A 220 7.84 35.90 136.53
C ARG A 220 7.81 36.49 135.12
N SER A 221 8.10 37.78 134.99
CA SER A 221 8.23 38.46 133.69
C SER A 221 9.39 37.90 132.85
N GLN A 222 10.54 37.59 133.46
CA GLN A 222 11.68 37.01 132.75
C GLN A 222 11.42 35.55 132.33
N SER A 223 10.77 34.75 133.18
CA SER A 223 10.38 33.37 132.85
C SER A 223 9.39 33.31 131.68
N SER A 224 8.37 34.17 131.66
CA SER A 224 7.43 34.27 130.54
C SER A 224 8.13 34.71 129.24
N ARG A 225 9.08 35.66 129.33
CA ARG A 225 9.91 36.04 128.17
C ARG A 225 10.78 34.90 127.67
N LEU A 226 11.29 34.05 128.56
CA LEU A 226 12.07 32.88 128.20
C LEU A 226 11.20 31.83 127.50
N GLU A 227 10.01 31.53 128.01
CA GLU A 227 9.02 30.66 127.36
C GLU A 227 8.65 31.16 125.96
N ASP A 228 8.36 32.46 125.80
CA ASP A 228 8.09 33.08 124.49
C ASP A 228 9.26 32.91 123.51
N VAL A 229 10.50 33.00 124.00
CA VAL A 229 11.70 32.80 123.18
C VAL A 229 11.87 31.33 122.80
N VAL A 230 11.61 30.40 123.72
CA VAL A 230 11.66 28.95 123.45
C VAL A 230 10.64 28.57 122.38
N VAL A 231 9.38 29.01 122.49
CA VAL A 231 8.33 28.78 121.48
C VAL A 231 8.72 29.37 120.12
N LYS A 232 9.35 30.55 120.12
CA LYS A 232 9.88 31.15 118.87
C LYS A 232 11.02 30.33 118.28
N ILE A 233 11.92 29.77 119.10
CA ILE A 233 13.02 28.90 118.64
C ILE A 233 12.44 27.63 118.01
N GLU A 234 11.48 26.97 118.66
CA GLU A 234 10.82 25.77 118.15
C GLU A 234 10.10 26.05 116.82
N SER A 235 9.27 27.09 116.77
CA SER A 235 8.59 27.50 115.52
C SER A 235 9.58 27.85 114.41
N THR A 236 10.71 28.47 114.74
CA THR A 236 11.75 28.77 113.75
C THR A 236 12.44 27.50 113.27
N SER A 237 12.71 26.54 114.15
CA SER A 237 13.27 25.23 113.82
C SER A 237 12.34 24.44 112.87
N ASP A 238 11.04 24.44 113.15
CA ASP A 238 10.02 23.83 112.27
C ASP A 238 9.98 24.50 110.90
N LYS A 239 10.05 25.83 110.85
CA LYS A 239 10.15 26.57 109.57
C LYS A 239 11.43 26.24 108.82
N ILE A 240 12.56 26.09 109.50
CA ILE A 240 13.84 25.72 108.88
C ILE A 240 13.74 24.33 108.26
N THR A 241 13.20 23.35 108.98
CA THR A 241 13.05 21.99 108.47
C THR A 241 12.09 21.94 107.29
N GLN A 242 10.94 22.61 107.38
CA GLN A 242 9.96 22.70 106.29
C GLN A 242 10.58 23.35 105.04
N THR A 243 11.30 24.46 105.20
CA THR A 243 11.98 25.15 104.09
C THR A 243 13.10 24.30 103.49
N THR A 244 13.84 23.54 104.31
CA THR A 244 14.91 22.65 103.86
C THR A 244 14.37 21.49 103.01
N VAL A 245 13.24 20.90 103.41
CA VAL A 245 12.56 19.86 102.63
C VAL A 245 12.04 20.43 101.30
N ALA A 246 11.41 21.61 101.34
CA ALA A 246 10.93 22.29 100.13
C ALA A 246 12.08 22.62 99.16
N LYS A 247 13.22 23.10 99.68
CA LYS A 247 14.44 23.34 98.89
C LYS A 247 14.93 22.07 98.21
N LYS A 248 15.08 20.96 98.96
CA LYS A 248 15.53 19.67 98.39
C LYS A 248 14.56 19.15 97.33
N ALA A 249 13.25 19.32 97.52
CA ALA A 249 12.25 18.94 96.53
C ALA A 249 12.36 19.78 95.25
N ALA A 250 12.54 21.10 95.38
CA ALA A 250 12.75 22.01 94.26
C ALA A 250 14.04 21.70 93.49
N GLU A 251 15.15 21.44 94.19
CA GLU A 251 16.43 21.03 93.57
C GLU A 251 16.28 19.74 92.76
N LYS A 252 15.59 18.73 93.31
CA LYS A 252 15.33 17.47 92.59
C LYS A 252 14.43 17.68 91.36
N SER A 253 13.43 18.56 91.47
CA SER A 253 12.59 18.93 90.33
C SER A 253 13.38 19.65 89.25
N MET A 254 14.28 20.57 89.63
CA MET A 254 15.14 21.30 88.71
C MET A 254 16.06 20.35 87.93
N ASP A 255 16.70 19.41 88.63
CA ASP A 255 17.59 18.44 87.99
C ASP A 255 16.84 17.51 87.00
N LYS A 256 15.60 17.13 87.33
CA LYS A 256 14.74 16.36 86.41
C LYS A 256 14.38 17.15 85.16
N THR A 257 13.98 18.42 85.31
CA THR A 257 13.65 19.29 84.17
C THR A 257 14.88 19.58 83.31
N LEU A 258 16.05 19.76 83.91
CA LEU A 258 17.30 19.99 83.17
C LEU A 258 17.64 18.78 82.28
N LYS A 259 17.54 17.56 82.83
CA LYS A 259 17.76 16.32 82.06
C LYS A 259 16.73 16.15 80.93
N ALA A 260 15.46 16.47 81.17
CA ALA A 260 14.44 16.43 80.13
C ALA A 260 14.71 17.45 79.01
N ASN A 261 15.17 18.66 79.36
CA ASN A 261 15.52 19.70 78.39
C ASN A 261 16.75 19.31 77.56
N GLN A 262 17.76 18.69 78.17
CA GLN A 262 18.93 18.16 77.46
C GLN A 262 18.55 17.05 76.47
N ALA A 263 17.66 16.13 76.86
CA ALA A 263 17.15 15.10 75.95
C ALA A 263 16.39 15.72 74.76
N SER A 264 15.50 16.68 75.03
CA SER A 264 14.74 17.38 73.99
C SER A 264 15.64 18.19 73.04
N ALA A 265 16.69 18.83 73.57
CA ALA A 265 17.66 19.56 72.75
C ALA A 265 18.43 18.64 71.79
N LYS A 266 18.76 17.42 72.25
CA LYS A 266 19.42 16.42 71.40
C LYS A 266 18.48 15.91 70.29
N GLU A 267 17.23 15.64 70.62
CA GLU A 267 16.21 15.24 69.63
C GLU A 267 15.98 16.34 68.57
N LEU A 268 16.02 17.61 68.99
CA LEU A 268 15.92 18.75 68.07
C LEU A 268 17.08 18.78 67.07
N GLU A 269 18.32 18.61 67.54
CA GLU A 269 19.52 18.58 66.69
C GLU A 269 19.50 17.39 65.70
N GLU A 270 19.06 16.21 66.16
CA GLU A 270 18.85 15.03 65.31
C GLU A 270 17.77 15.29 64.24
N THR A 271 16.71 16.03 64.58
CA THR A 271 15.64 16.38 63.64
C THR A 271 16.10 17.43 62.62
N GLU A 272 16.86 18.45 63.05
CA GLU A 272 17.41 19.48 62.17
C GLU A 272 18.37 18.90 61.13
N THR A 273 19.22 17.94 61.54
CA THR A 273 20.13 17.25 60.62
C THR A 273 19.39 16.37 59.61
N GLN A 274 18.34 15.67 60.03
CA GLN A 274 17.46 14.91 59.13
C GLN A 274 16.73 15.83 58.14
N LEU A 275 16.23 16.98 58.61
CA LEU A 275 15.56 17.97 57.77
C LEU A 275 16.51 18.52 56.69
N ALA A 276 17.74 18.87 57.06
CA ALA A 276 18.75 19.35 56.13
C ALA A 276 19.10 18.29 55.07
N ALA A 277 19.22 17.01 55.47
CA ALA A 277 19.44 15.91 54.54
C ALA A 277 18.27 15.75 53.56
N LEU A 278 17.03 15.83 54.04
CA LEU A 278 15.84 15.71 53.22
C LEU A 278 15.71 16.88 52.23
N MET A 279 16.02 18.11 52.65
CA MET A 279 16.02 19.28 51.77
C MET A 279 17.02 19.12 50.61
N LYS A 280 18.23 18.61 50.91
CA LYS A 280 19.24 18.33 49.88
C LYS A 280 18.76 17.24 48.91
N GLU A 281 18.10 16.20 49.41
CA GLU A 281 17.54 15.16 48.55
C GLU A 281 16.44 15.71 47.63
N ILE A 282 15.54 16.56 48.15
CA ILE A 282 14.51 17.24 47.37
C ILE A 282 15.15 18.08 46.25
N GLU A 283 16.19 18.84 46.54
CA GLU A 283 16.89 19.67 45.55
C GLU A 283 17.48 18.82 44.41
N THR A 284 18.18 17.72 44.75
CA THR A 284 18.73 16.81 43.73
C THR A 284 17.64 16.15 42.86
N LYS A 285 16.50 15.77 43.47
CA LYS A 285 15.35 15.22 42.74
C LYS A 285 14.68 16.27 41.85
N MET A 286 14.62 17.53 42.29
CA MET A 286 14.10 18.65 41.49
C MET A 286 14.97 18.89 40.26
N GLU A 287 16.29 18.92 40.42
CA GLU A 287 17.23 19.08 39.30
C GLU A 287 17.12 17.92 38.29
N ALA A 288 17.03 16.68 38.78
CA ALA A 288 16.81 15.51 37.93
C ALA A 288 15.46 15.60 37.18
N GLY A 289 14.40 16.05 37.86
CA GLY A 289 13.08 16.27 37.25
C GLY A 289 13.12 17.33 36.15
N LEU A 290 13.81 18.46 36.37
CA LEU A 290 14.01 19.50 35.35
C LEU A 290 14.82 18.99 34.16
N ALA A 291 15.84 18.16 34.39
CA ALA A 291 16.62 17.55 33.32
C ALA A 291 15.78 16.60 32.45
N VAL A 292 14.91 15.80 33.08
CA VAL A 292 13.95 14.93 32.35
C VAL A 292 12.96 15.77 31.57
N LYS A 293 12.40 16.83 32.16
CA LYS A 293 11.49 17.75 31.47
C LYS A 293 12.13 18.37 30.22
N ARG A 294 13.36 18.88 30.31
CA ARG A 294 14.11 19.40 29.16
C ARG A 294 14.32 18.36 28.05
N LYS A 295 14.54 17.10 28.41
CA LYS A 295 14.65 16.01 27.42
C LYS A 295 13.31 15.73 26.73
N ALA A 296 12.21 15.77 27.48
CA ALA A 296 10.86 15.62 26.93
C ALA A 296 10.51 16.77 25.98
N ASP A 297 10.80 18.01 26.36
CA ASP A 297 10.55 19.20 25.53
C ASP A 297 11.33 19.11 24.20
N ARG A 298 12.61 18.73 24.24
CA ARG A 298 13.41 18.50 23.02
C ARG A 298 12.88 17.38 22.15
N ALA A 299 12.42 16.29 22.76
CA ALA A 299 11.83 15.18 22.01
C ALA A 299 10.53 15.62 21.31
N GLN A 300 9.74 16.47 21.96
CA GLN A 300 8.53 17.05 21.39
C GLN A 300 8.84 17.98 20.21
N GLU A 301 9.83 18.88 20.34
CA GLU A 301 10.30 19.74 19.24
C GLU A 301 10.77 18.92 18.02
N ILE A 302 11.52 17.84 18.24
CA ILE A 302 11.96 16.94 17.17
C ILE A 302 10.75 16.28 16.50
N LEU A 303 9.79 15.80 17.27
CA LEU A 303 8.60 15.13 16.76
C LEU A 303 7.76 16.07 15.89
N ASP A 304 7.59 17.33 16.31
CA ASP A 304 6.84 18.31 15.54
C ASP A 304 7.59 18.71 14.25
N SER A 305 8.91 18.88 14.29
CA SER A 305 9.72 19.08 13.08
C SER A 305 9.63 17.90 12.09
N GLN A 306 9.58 16.66 12.59
CA GLN A 306 9.44 15.48 11.74
C GLN A 306 8.04 15.38 11.11
N LYS A 307 6.99 15.81 11.82
CA LYS A 307 5.63 15.89 11.26
C LYS A 307 5.55 16.89 10.11
N GLU A 308 6.11 18.08 10.28
CA GLU A 308 6.14 19.09 9.21
C GLU A 308 6.86 18.55 7.96
N LYS A 309 8.01 17.90 8.12
CA LYS A 309 8.73 17.24 7.02
C LYS A 309 7.89 16.15 6.34
N LEU A 310 7.14 15.37 7.12
CA LEU A 310 6.28 14.32 6.58
C LEU A 310 5.13 14.90 5.75
N GLU A 311 4.52 15.99 6.22
CA GLU A 311 3.47 16.70 5.49
C GLU A 311 4.01 17.30 4.18
N GLU A 312 5.20 17.91 4.21
CA GLU A 312 5.86 18.43 3.02
C GLU A 312 6.14 17.31 2.01
N LEU A 313 6.71 16.18 2.45
CA LEU A 313 7.02 15.05 1.59
C LEU A 313 5.76 14.41 0.99
N SER A 314 4.67 14.34 1.76
CA SER A 314 3.35 13.88 1.31
C SER A 314 2.77 14.82 0.24
N ALA A 315 2.90 16.14 0.41
CA ALA A 315 2.48 17.12 -0.59
C ALA A 315 3.28 16.96 -1.90
N GLN A 316 4.61 16.84 -1.81
CA GLN A 316 5.47 16.59 -2.97
C GLN A 316 5.13 15.26 -3.67
N GLN A 317 4.79 14.22 -2.90
CA GLN A 317 4.37 12.93 -3.46
C GLN A 317 3.07 13.06 -4.26
N LYS A 318 2.07 13.79 -3.74
CA LYS A 318 0.80 14.03 -4.43
C LYS A 318 1.00 14.82 -5.72
N GLU A 319 1.82 15.87 -5.69
CA GLU A 319 2.15 16.65 -6.86
C GLU A 319 2.84 15.81 -7.95
N ARG A 320 3.87 15.04 -7.57
CA ARG A 320 4.54 14.09 -8.47
C ARG A 320 3.58 13.05 -9.04
N HIS A 321 2.62 12.57 -8.25
CA HIS A 321 1.61 11.63 -8.73
C HIS A 321 0.71 12.26 -9.81
N THR A 322 0.26 13.50 -9.61
CA THR A 322 -0.52 14.25 -10.61
C THR A 322 0.27 14.45 -11.91
N VAL A 323 1.55 14.82 -11.81
CA VAL A 323 2.43 14.94 -12.99
C VAL A 323 2.57 13.60 -13.71
N MET A 324 2.77 12.50 -12.98
CA MET A 324 2.86 11.15 -13.57
C MET A 324 1.56 10.76 -14.29
N GLN A 325 0.39 11.04 -13.71
CA GLN A 325 -0.90 10.76 -14.35
C GLN A 325 -1.07 11.57 -15.64
N ASN A 326 -0.68 12.85 -15.64
CA ASN A 326 -0.72 13.68 -16.83
C ASN A 326 0.22 13.17 -17.93
N LEU A 327 1.45 12.77 -17.58
CA LEU A 327 2.39 12.17 -18.52
C LEU A 327 1.86 10.87 -19.13
N ARG A 328 1.25 9.99 -18.32
CA ARG A 328 0.59 8.77 -18.82
C ARG A 328 -0.55 9.08 -19.79
N ARG A 329 -1.34 10.13 -19.54
CA ARG A 329 -2.40 10.55 -20.47
C ARG A 329 -1.80 10.99 -21.81
N ILE A 330 -0.76 11.82 -21.78
CA ILE A 330 -0.06 12.27 -22.98
C ILE A 330 0.56 11.08 -23.74
N GLU A 331 1.16 10.14 -23.03
CA GLU A 331 1.74 8.92 -23.62
C GLU A 331 0.67 8.10 -24.36
N VAL A 332 -0.51 7.90 -23.75
CA VAL A 332 -1.65 7.22 -24.41
C VAL A 332 -2.11 7.99 -25.65
N ASP A 333 -2.25 9.32 -25.56
CA ASP A 333 -2.66 10.15 -26.70
C ASP A 333 -1.64 10.08 -27.87
N LEU A 334 -0.35 10.09 -27.55
CA LEU A 334 0.73 9.95 -28.54
C LEU A 334 0.75 8.55 -29.17
N ASN A 335 0.55 7.50 -28.38
CA ASN A 335 0.47 6.13 -28.88
C ASN A 335 -0.74 5.96 -29.81
N ASN A 336 -1.90 6.52 -29.45
CA ASN A 336 -3.08 6.50 -30.32
C ASN A 336 -2.80 7.21 -31.65
N LYS A 337 -2.21 8.40 -31.62
CA LYS A 337 -1.81 9.12 -32.85
C LYS A 337 -0.80 8.33 -33.69
N MET A 338 0.16 7.67 -33.04
CA MET A 338 1.14 6.83 -33.71
C MET A 338 0.46 5.64 -34.42
N ASP A 339 -0.52 5.02 -33.78
CA ASP A 339 -1.27 3.90 -34.36
C ASP A 339 -2.18 4.35 -35.51
N ASP A 340 -2.80 5.53 -35.42
CA ASP A 340 -3.57 6.12 -36.52
C ASP A 340 -2.67 6.44 -37.73
N LEU A 341 -1.53 7.10 -37.50
CA LEU A 341 -0.54 7.36 -38.57
C LEU A 341 -0.01 6.06 -39.20
N LYS A 342 0.25 5.03 -38.39
CA LYS A 342 0.63 3.70 -38.92
C LYS A 342 -0.46 3.12 -39.80
N ARG A 343 -1.74 3.24 -39.42
CA ARG A 343 -2.87 2.77 -40.25
C ARG A 343 -2.95 3.55 -41.55
N GLU A 344 -2.81 4.88 -41.52
CA GLU A 344 -2.78 5.72 -42.72
C GLU A 344 -1.65 5.32 -43.67
N VAL A 345 -0.44 5.14 -43.14
CA VAL A 345 0.72 4.67 -43.92
C VAL A 345 0.44 3.31 -44.56
N GLN A 346 -0.18 2.37 -43.83
CA GLN A 346 -0.53 1.06 -44.37
C GLN A 346 -1.58 1.15 -45.48
N VAL A 347 -2.59 2.02 -45.34
CA VAL A 347 -3.59 2.26 -46.39
C VAL A 347 -2.90 2.85 -47.62
N LYS A 348 -2.11 3.92 -47.46
CA LYS A 348 -1.38 4.57 -48.56
C LYS A 348 -0.41 3.62 -49.25
N LYS A 349 0.25 2.73 -48.51
CA LYS A 349 1.13 1.69 -49.07
C LYS A 349 0.35 0.68 -49.92
N LYS A 350 -0.85 0.26 -49.47
CA LYS A 350 -1.73 -0.61 -50.27
C LYS A 350 -2.25 0.09 -51.52
N GLU A 351 -2.65 1.35 -51.41
CA GLU A 351 -3.04 2.19 -52.55
C GLU A 351 -1.90 2.29 -53.56
N LEU A 352 -0.67 2.58 -53.10
CA LEU A 352 0.52 2.63 -53.96
C LEU A 352 0.72 1.32 -54.72
N VAL A 353 0.68 0.18 -54.03
CA VAL A 353 0.81 -1.14 -54.68
C VAL A 353 -0.29 -1.37 -55.72
N SER A 354 -1.54 -1.00 -55.40
CA SER A 354 -2.65 -1.09 -56.35
C SER A 354 -2.43 -0.23 -57.58
N TRP A 355 -2.05 1.03 -57.40
CA TRP A 355 -1.80 1.95 -58.51
C TRP A 355 -0.59 1.54 -59.35
N THR A 356 0.49 1.07 -58.74
CA THR A 356 1.64 0.49 -59.46
C THR A 356 1.21 -0.74 -60.28
N SER A 357 0.31 -1.58 -59.75
CA SER A 357 -0.25 -2.71 -60.50
C SER A 357 -1.13 -2.26 -61.68
N GLU A 358 -1.91 -1.19 -61.55
CA GLU A 358 -2.71 -0.67 -62.66
C GLU A 358 -1.84 -0.02 -63.72
N VAL A 359 -0.82 0.76 -63.32
CA VAL A 359 0.15 1.37 -64.25
C VAL A 359 0.90 0.29 -65.05
N THR A 360 1.32 -0.80 -64.42
CA THR A 360 2.02 -1.90 -65.10
C THR A 360 1.14 -2.73 -66.05
N LYS A 361 -0.20 -2.68 -65.91
CA LYS A 361 -1.14 -3.32 -66.86
C LYS A 361 -1.33 -2.50 -68.14
N LEU A 362 -1.05 -1.19 -68.10
CA LEU A 362 -1.16 -0.33 -69.27
C LEU A 362 -0.13 -0.79 -70.30
N THR A 363 -0.62 -1.20 -71.47
CA THR A 363 0.18 -1.63 -72.60
C THR A 363 -0.33 -0.93 -73.84
N LEU A 364 0.58 -0.45 -74.68
CA LEU A 364 0.22 0.17 -75.96
C LEU A 364 -0.26 -0.93 -76.91
N GLN A 365 -1.43 -0.73 -77.52
CA GLN A 365 -1.98 -1.67 -78.50
C GLN A 365 -1.14 -1.60 -79.79
N LYS A 366 -0.48 -2.72 -80.14
CA LYS A 366 0.30 -2.84 -81.37
C LYS A 366 -0.64 -3.05 -82.56
N PHE A 367 -0.65 -2.12 -83.52
CA PHE A 367 -1.33 -2.28 -84.81
C PHE A 367 -0.26 -2.56 -85.87
N GLY A 368 -0.18 -3.80 -86.35
CA GLY A 368 0.89 -4.31 -87.23
C GLY A 368 0.89 -3.76 -88.66
N PHE A 369 0.97 -2.44 -88.79
CA PHE A 369 1.06 -1.68 -90.04
C PHE A 369 2.44 -1.03 -90.28
N SER A 370 3.41 -1.28 -89.40
CA SER A 370 4.79 -0.82 -89.53
C SER A 370 5.74 -1.99 -89.31
N ASP A 371 6.63 -2.24 -90.28
CA ASP A 371 7.78 -3.15 -90.14
C ASP A 371 9.00 -2.42 -89.49
N GLU A 372 8.83 -1.16 -89.06
CA GLU A 372 9.79 -0.44 -88.24
C GLU A 372 9.44 -0.61 -86.76
N GLU A 373 10.32 -1.32 -86.03
CA GLU A 373 10.28 -1.60 -84.59
C GLU A 373 10.60 -0.35 -83.76
N ASP A 374 9.86 0.74 -83.93
CA ASP A 374 9.85 1.80 -82.91
C ASP A 374 8.79 1.45 -81.86
N GLU A 375 9.22 0.69 -80.84
CA GLU A 375 8.40 0.48 -79.65
C GLU A 375 8.27 1.81 -78.90
N GLU A 376 7.19 2.56 -79.18
CA GLU A 376 6.82 3.69 -78.32
C GLU A 376 6.64 3.16 -76.88
N GLU A 377 7.44 3.66 -75.94
CA GLU A 377 7.29 3.36 -74.51
C GLU A 377 6.34 4.38 -73.87
N LEU A 378 5.58 3.93 -72.86
CA LEU A 378 4.77 4.86 -72.06
C LEU A 378 5.71 5.81 -71.29
N PRO A 379 5.47 7.14 -71.32
CA PRO A 379 6.34 8.09 -70.64
C PRO A 379 6.33 7.85 -69.12
N ALA A 380 7.51 7.65 -68.54
CA ALA A 380 7.71 7.54 -67.10
C ALA A 380 8.04 8.92 -66.52
N PHE A 381 7.14 9.48 -65.72
CA PHE A 381 7.34 10.79 -65.08
C PHE A 381 8.16 10.66 -63.80
N SER A 382 9.08 11.60 -63.58
CA SER A 382 9.85 11.72 -62.34
C SER A 382 9.00 12.32 -61.20
N GLU A 383 9.45 12.18 -59.94
CA GLU A 383 8.73 12.73 -58.77
C GLU A 383 8.56 14.25 -58.84
N GLU A 384 9.53 14.96 -59.41
CA GLU A 384 9.49 16.43 -59.56
C GLU A 384 8.44 16.85 -60.60
N GLU A 385 8.38 16.16 -61.74
CA GLU A 385 7.37 16.41 -62.78
C GLU A 385 5.97 16.05 -62.29
N LEU A 386 5.81 14.94 -61.55
CA LEU A 386 4.55 14.54 -60.93
C LEU A 386 4.01 15.57 -59.93
N ALA A 387 4.89 16.32 -59.26
CA ALA A 387 4.50 17.36 -58.30
C ALA A 387 3.95 18.63 -58.97
N GLU A 388 4.30 18.88 -60.24
CA GLU A 388 3.80 20.03 -61.00
C GLU A 388 2.38 19.81 -61.55
N PHE A 389 1.93 18.55 -61.66
CA PHE A 389 0.59 18.24 -62.12
C PHE A 389 -0.48 18.45 -61.03
N ASP A 390 -1.52 19.23 -61.35
CA ASP A 390 -2.71 19.31 -60.50
C ASP A 390 -3.57 18.05 -60.67
N VAL A 391 -3.65 17.26 -59.60
CA VAL A 391 -4.47 16.04 -59.49
C VAL A 391 -5.92 16.29 -59.93
N LYS A 392 -6.51 17.46 -59.62
CA LYS A 392 -7.89 17.77 -60.00
C LYS A 392 -8.06 18.01 -61.49
N GLU A 393 -7.05 18.58 -62.15
CA GLU A 393 -7.08 18.80 -63.59
C GLU A 393 -6.88 17.47 -64.34
N LEU A 394 -5.94 16.64 -63.91
CA LEU A 394 -5.75 15.28 -64.43
C LEU A 394 -7.01 14.42 -64.31
N GLN A 395 -7.71 14.48 -63.18
CA GLN A 395 -8.98 13.75 -63.02
C GLN A 395 -10.06 14.22 -64.01
N ARG A 396 -10.12 15.53 -64.30
CA ARG A 396 -11.05 16.08 -65.29
C ARG A 396 -10.67 15.67 -66.72
N THR A 397 -9.39 15.70 -67.06
CA THR A 397 -8.93 15.29 -68.40
C THR A 397 -9.11 13.79 -68.61
N MET A 398 -8.80 12.96 -67.61
CA MET A 398 -9.09 11.51 -67.63
C MET A 398 -10.58 11.26 -67.86
N ALA A 399 -11.47 11.87 -67.07
CA ALA A 399 -12.92 11.71 -67.24
C ALA A 399 -13.40 12.15 -68.64
N ALA A 400 -12.83 13.23 -69.19
CA ALA A 400 -13.15 13.69 -70.53
C ALA A 400 -12.65 12.73 -71.62
N ILE A 401 -11.46 12.14 -71.45
CA ILE A 401 -10.88 11.16 -72.38
C ILE A 401 -11.65 9.83 -72.32
N GLU A 402 -11.99 9.34 -71.12
CA GLU A 402 -12.82 8.14 -70.95
C GLU A 402 -14.21 8.32 -71.58
N ALA A 403 -14.83 9.50 -71.40
CA ALA A 403 -16.10 9.83 -72.04
C ALA A 403 -15.98 9.86 -73.58
N LYS A 404 -14.87 10.38 -74.12
CA LYS A 404 -14.58 10.32 -75.56
C LYS A 404 -14.36 8.89 -76.04
N LEU A 405 -13.61 8.07 -75.31
CA LEU A 405 -13.31 6.68 -75.65
C LEU A 405 -14.59 5.83 -75.67
N ASN A 406 -15.45 5.96 -74.66
CA ASN A 406 -16.74 5.27 -74.61
C ASN A 406 -17.68 5.68 -75.75
N LYS A 407 -17.60 6.92 -76.23
CA LYS A 407 -18.40 7.40 -77.37
C LYS A 407 -17.83 7.00 -78.72
N ALA A 408 -16.51 6.84 -78.84
CA ALA A 408 -15.85 6.65 -80.11
C ALA A 408 -15.99 5.25 -80.71
N GLN A 409 -16.35 4.22 -79.91
CA GLN A 409 -16.48 2.79 -80.27
C GLN A 409 -15.85 2.42 -81.63
N PRO A 410 -14.52 2.56 -81.78
CA PRO A 410 -13.88 2.32 -83.05
C PRO A 410 -13.89 0.83 -83.36
N ASN A 411 -14.36 0.44 -84.54
CA ASN A 411 -14.34 -0.95 -84.98
C ASN A 411 -12.93 -1.31 -85.45
N LEU A 412 -12.12 -1.85 -84.54
CA LEU A 412 -10.71 -2.21 -84.81
C LEU A 412 -10.57 -3.37 -85.82
N ASN A 413 -11.65 -4.11 -86.09
CA ASN A 413 -11.65 -5.15 -87.13
C ASN A 413 -11.55 -4.56 -88.54
N VAL A 414 -11.91 -3.29 -88.75
CA VAL A 414 -11.82 -2.63 -90.07
C VAL A 414 -10.38 -2.59 -90.57
N LEU A 415 -9.41 -2.46 -89.67
CA LEU A 415 -8.00 -2.47 -90.03
C LEU A 415 -7.54 -3.88 -90.47
N GLN A 416 -7.97 -4.92 -89.76
CA GLN A 416 -7.68 -6.29 -90.16
C GLN A 416 -8.39 -6.68 -91.47
N GLU A 417 -9.66 -6.31 -91.63
CA GLU A 417 -10.41 -6.47 -92.88
C GLU A 417 -9.78 -5.70 -94.04
N TYR A 418 -9.23 -4.50 -93.80
CA TYR A 418 -8.50 -3.74 -94.80
C TYR A 418 -7.25 -4.49 -95.28
N LYS A 419 -6.45 -5.03 -94.35
CA LYS A 419 -5.26 -5.83 -94.68
C LYS A 419 -5.61 -7.06 -95.51
N GLU A 420 -6.64 -7.82 -95.12
CA GLU A 420 -7.10 -9.00 -95.85
C GLU A 420 -7.63 -8.62 -97.25
N ARG A 421 -8.36 -7.51 -97.36
CA ARG A 421 -8.90 -7.02 -98.64
C ARG A 421 -7.83 -6.47 -99.56
N GLU A 422 -6.78 -5.85 -99.00
CA GLU A 422 -5.63 -5.37 -99.75
C GLU A 422 -4.82 -6.53 -100.34
N GLU A 423 -4.56 -7.59 -99.55
CA GLU A 423 -3.95 -8.83 -100.08
C GLU A 423 -4.82 -9.49 -101.15
N GLU A 424 -6.14 -9.59 -100.92
CA GLU A 424 -7.09 -10.13 -101.90
C GLU A 424 -7.12 -9.30 -103.20
N TYR A 425 -7.03 -7.97 -103.07
CA TYR A 425 -6.95 -7.05 -104.21
C TYR A 425 -5.65 -7.25 -105.01
N PHE A 426 -4.49 -7.28 -104.35
CA PHE A 426 -3.22 -7.52 -105.03
C PHE A 426 -3.17 -8.87 -105.75
N ASN A 427 -3.76 -9.92 -105.15
CA ASN A 427 -3.91 -11.22 -105.80
C ASN A 427 -4.80 -11.15 -107.05
N ARG A 428 -5.95 -10.45 -106.98
CA ARG A 428 -6.84 -10.25 -108.15
C ARG A 428 -6.19 -9.44 -109.27
N VAL A 429 -5.40 -8.42 -108.94
CA VAL A 429 -4.65 -7.64 -109.94
C VAL A 429 -3.66 -8.56 -110.66
N ARG A 430 -2.94 -9.41 -109.92
CA ARG A 430 -2.02 -10.40 -110.50
C ARG A 430 -2.73 -11.39 -111.44
N GLU A 431 -3.90 -11.90 -111.05
CA GLU A 431 -4.72 -12.78 -111.92
C GLU A 431 -5.20 -12.08 -113.20
N MET A 432 -5.60 -10.80 -113.10
CA MET A 432 -6.04 -9.99 -114.24
C MET A 432 -4.91 -9.73 -115.23
N ASP A 433 -3.71 -9.43 -114.74
CA ASP A 433 -2.52 -9.25 -115.58
C ASP A 433 -2.17 -10.55 -116.33
N GLU A 434 -2.25 -11.70 -115.66
CA GLU A 434 -2.05 -13.01 -116.31
C GLU A 434 -3.09 -13.31 -117.40
N ALA A 435 -4.37 -13.02 -117.14
CA ALA A 435 -5.44 -13.19 -118.11
C ALA A 435 -5.28 -12.27 -119.33
N THR A 436 -4.87 -11.02 -119.09
CA THR A 436 -4.58 -10.04 -120.15
C THR A 436 -3.41 -10.49 -121.02
N LYS A 437 -2.36 -11.05 -120.41
CA LYS A 437 -1.22 -11.62 -121.12
C LYS A 437 -1.63 -12.79 -122.01
N ARG A 438 -2.45 -13.73 -121.50
CA ARG A 438 -2.99 -14.85 -122.32
C ARG A 438 -3.79 -14.37 -123.52
N ARG A 439 -4.61 -13.32 -123.35
CA ARG A 439 -5.38 -12.72 -124.46
C ARG A 439 -4.45 -12.17 -125.55
N ASP A 440 -3.42 -11.43 -125.15
CA ASP A 440 -2.49 -10.80 -126.09
C ASP A 440 -1.64 -11.82 -126.84
N ASP A 441 -1.23 -12.90 -126.17
CA ASP A 441 -0.55 -14.05 -126.80
C ASP A 441 -1.45 -14.74 -127.84
N ALA A 442 -2.71 -15.01 -127.51
CA ALA A 442 -3.66 -15.62 -128.45
C ALA A 442 -3.97 -14.73 -129.67
N LYS A 443 -4.02 -13.40 -129.46
CA LYS A 443 -4.19 -12.43 -130.54
C LYS A 443 -2.98 -12.41 -131.49
N ALA A 444 -1.77 -12.48 -130.92
CA ALA A 444 -0.54 -12.57 -131.71
C ALA A 444 -0.48 -13.86 -132.54
N GLU A 445 -0.92 -14.98 -131.99
CA GLU A 445 -0.99 -16.27 -132.68
C GLU A 445 -1.99 -16.23 -133.86
N TYR A 446 -3.17 -15.66 -133.65
CA TYR A 446 -4.18 -15.46 -134.70
C TYR A 446 -3.67 -14.59 -135.86
N GLU A 447 -3.01 -13.46 -135.57
CA GLU A 447 -2.43 -12.61 -136.62
C GLU A 447 -1.31 -13.35 -137.39
N GLY A 448 -0.50 -14.15 -136.70
CA GLY A 448 0.52 -15.00 -137.31
C GLY A 448 -0.06 -16.03 -138.28
N LEU A 449 -1.16 -16.68 -137.91
CA LEU A 449 -1.88 -17.64 -138.78
C LEU A 449 -2.53 -16.96 -139.99
N ARG A 450 -3.16 -15.79 -139.78
CA ARG A 450 -3.76 -15.00 -140.86
C ARG A 450 -2.72 -14.59 -141.91
N LYS A 451 -1.53 -14.19 -141.47
CA LYS A 451 -0.43 -13.79 -142.35
C LYS A 451 0.11 -14.98 -143.15
N ARG A 452 0.31 -16.14 -142.51
CA ARG A 452 0.69 -17.40 -143.20
C ARG A 452 -0.31 -17.80 -144.27
N ARG A 453 -1.62 -17.79 -143.96
CA ARG A 453 -2.68 -18.10 -144.94
C ARG A 453 -2.61 -17.21 -146.18
N LEU A 454 -2.37 -15.91 -145.98
CA LEU A 454 -2.24 -14.95 -147.07
C LEU A 454 -1.00 -15.23 -147.93
N GLU A 455 0.15 -15.52 -147.30
CA GLU A 455 1.40 -15.82 -148.01
C GLU A 455 1.30 -17.12 -148.84
N GLU A 456 0.74 -18.18 -148.26
CA GLU A 456 0.54 -19.46 -148.96
C GLU A 456 -0.46 -19.33 -150.11
N PHE A 457 -1.57 -18.61 -149.89
CA PHE A 457 -2.53 -18.31 -150.94
C PHE A 457 -1.87 -17.54 -152.10
N MET A 458 -1.10 -16.49 -151.81
CA MET A 458 -0.40 -15.69 -152.84
C MET A 458 0.67 -16.51 -153.57
N LYS A 459 1.39 -17.41 -152.89
CA LYS A 459 2.29 -18.36 -153.55
C LYS A 459 1.55 -19.27 -154.53
N GLY A 460 0.45 -19.89 -154.09
CA GLY A 460 -0.36 -20.78 -154.93
C GLY A 460 -1.00 -20.04 -156.11
N PHE A 461 -1.55 -18.86 -155.86
CA PHE A 461 -2.14 -18.00 -156.88
C PHE A 461 -1.12 -17.63 -157.97
N THR A 462 0.10 -17.25 -157.58
CA THR A 462 1.17 -16.90 -158.53
C THR A 462 1.60 -18.11 -159.36
N ALA A 463 1.71 -19.29 -158.75
CA ALA A 463 2.04 -20.52 -159.46
C ALA A 463 0.97 -20.90 -160.51
N ILE A 464 -0.32 -20.78 -160.16
CA ILE A 464 -1.44 -21.06 -161.06
C ILE A 464 -1.51 -20.03 -162.18
N SER A 465 -1.33 -18.73 -161.89
CA SER A 465 -1.37 -17.67 -162.91
C SER A 465 -0.26 -17.85 -163.94
N ASN A 466 0.95 -18.25 -163.52
CA ASN A 466 2.06 -18.57 -164.42
C ASN A 466 1.75 -19.80 -165.30
N LYS A 467 1.17 -20.87 -164.74
CA LYS A 467 0.79 -22.06 -165.51
C LYS A 467 -0.33 -21.80 -166.51
N LEU A 468 -1.30 -20.95 -166.16
CA LEU A 468 -2.38 -20.54 -167.05
C LEU A 468 -1.85 -19.72 -168.24
N LYS A 469 -0.89 -18.81 -167.98
CA LYS A 469 -0.16 -18.08 -169.01
C LYS A 469 0.56 -19.02 -169.98
N GLU A 470 1.30 -20.00 -169.48
CA GLU A 470 1.99 -21.00 -170.33
C GLU A 470 0.99 -21.80 -171.20
N MET A 471 -0.10 -22.30 -170.62
CA MET A 471 -1.07 -23.14 -171.34
C MET A 471 -1.80 -22.39 -172.46
N TYR A 472 -2.28 -21.17 -172.21
CA TYR A 472 -3.01 -20.40 -173.22
C TYR A 472 -2.11 -19.92 -174.36
N GLN A 473 -0.81 -19.74 -174.11
CA GLN A 473 0.16 -19.32 -175.12
C GLN A 473 0.51 -20.44 -176.12
N VAL A 474 0.37 -21.71 -175.72
CA VAL A 474 0.69 -22.88 -176.57
C VAL A 474 -0.50 -23.36 -177.41
N GLY A 475 -1.75 -23.22 -176.93
CA GLY A 475 -2.94 -23.77 -177.60
C GLY A 475 -3.63 -22.86 -178.62
N PHE A 476 -3.51 -21.53 -178.48
CA PHE A 476 -4.20 -20.57 -179.34
C PHE A 476 -3.25 -19.43 -179.73
N GLY A 477 -2.61 -19.57 -180.89
CA GLY A 477 -1.73 -18.56 -181.45
C GLY A 477 -2.32 -17.14 -181.37
N SER A 478 -1.64 -16.29 -180.60
CA SER A 478 -1.84 -14.84 -180.46
C SER A 478 -2.99 -14.34 -179.57
N ARG A 479 -3.27 -14.96 -178.41
CA ARG A 479 -4.10 -14.36 -177.32
C ARG A 479 -3.51 -14.60 -175.93
N HIS A 480 -3.54 -13.58 -175.06
CA HIS A 480 -3.01 -13.61 -173.69
C HIS A 480 -4.15 -13.60 -172.65
N VAL A 481 -4.06 -14.43 -171.62
CA VAL A 481 -4.99 -14.47 -170.46
C VAL A 481 -4.17 -14.45 -169.17
N GLU A 482 -4.59 -13.65 -168.18
CA GLU A 482 -3.93 -13.54 -166.88
C GLU A 482 -4.96 -13.53 -165.75
N LEU A 483 -4.67 -14.27 -164.67
CA LEU A 483 -5.49 -14.26 -163.45
C LEU A 483 -4.97 -13.16 -162.52
N VAL A 484 -5.85 -12.25 -162.11
CA VAL A 484 -5.55 -11.19 -161.13
C VAL A 484 -6.45 -11.40 -159.90
N PRO A 485 -5.92 -11.38 -158.65
CA PRO A 485 -6.76 -11.49 -157.47
C PRO A 485 -7.67 -10.25 -157.40
N PHE A 486 -8.95 -10.46 -157.10
CA PHE A 486 -9.98 -9.41 -157.12
C PHE A 486 -9.62 -8.18 -156.26
N PHE A 487 -8.86 -8.38 -155.18
CA PHE A 487 -8.37 -7.29 -154.32
C PHE A 487 -7.31 -6.39 -154.98
N HIS A 488 -6.55 -6.89 -155.95
CA HIS A 488 -5.62 -6.06 -156.74
C HIS A 488 -6.32 -5.40 -157.95
N ALA A 489 -7.36 -6.04 -158.49
CA ALA A 489 -8.16 -5.48 -159.58
C ALA A 489 -8.99 -4.24 -159.17
N CYS A 490 -9.43 -4.16 -157.91
CA CYS A 490 -10.06 -2.93 -157.38
C CYS A 490 -9.08 -1.76 -157.23
N TYR A 491 -7.77 -1.98 -157.07
CA TYR A 491 -6.82 -0.87 -156.91
C TYR A 491 -6.45 -0.20 -158.25
N ILE A 492 -6.62 -0.91 -159.38
CA ILE A 492 -6.28 -0.42 -160.73
C ILE A 492 -7.50 0.18 -161.45
N LEU A 493 -8.73 -0.24 -161.15
CA LEU A 493 -9.96 0.22 -161.83
C LEU A 493 -10.77 1.29 -161.07
N THR A 494 -10.47 1.54 -159.80
CA THR A 494 -11.06 2.65 -159.05
C THR A 494 -9.95 3.53 -158.50
N GLY A 495 -9.52 4.51 -159.30
CA GLY A 495 -8.62 5.59 -158.90
C GLY A 495 -9.25 6.53 -157.86
N ARG A 496 -9.59 6.00 -156.67
CA ARG A 496 -9.90 6.81 -155.49
C ARG A 496 -9.57 6.05 -154.20
N THR A 497 -8.61 6.64 -153.51
CA THR A 497 -8.07 6.37 -152.18
C THR A 497 -9.14 6.23 -151.10
N SER A 498 -9.17 5.08 -150.42
CA SER A 498 -9.72 4.98 -149.08
C SER A 498 -8.74 5.62 -148.09
N VAL A 499 -9.15 6.70 -147.43
CA VAL A 499 -8.45 7.21 -146.25
C VAL A 499 -8.88 6.35 -145.07
N SER A 500 -7.92 5.61 -144.53
CA SER A 500 -7.99 4.95 -143.24
C SER A 500 -7.80 5.98 -142.11
N ARG A 501 -8.72 5.98 -141.14
CA ARG A 501 -8.43 5.61 -139.74
C ARG A 501 -9.71 5.55 -138.93
#